data_AF-A0A1L3MVS0-F1
#
_entry.id   AF-A0A1L3MVS0-F1
#
_cell.length_a   1.000
_cell.length_b   1.000
_cell.length_c   1.000
_cell.angle_alpha   90.00
_cell.angle_beta   90.00
_cell.angle_gamma   90.00
#
_symmetry.space_group_name_H-M   'P 1'
#
loop_
_entity.id
_entity.type
_entity.pdbx_description
1 polymer ?
#
loop_
_entity_poly.entity_id
_entity_poly.type
_entity_poly.pdbx_seq_one_letter_code
_entity_poly.pdbx_strand_id
1 'polypeptide(L)' 'MNFLSWFDWITPTSQIASLFFGALFTLILVVTVWLDTRKVRTVLVTFVTGIAVSIIGVLILSAFGYYT' A
#
# COMPACT_ATOMS: atom_id res chain seq x y z
N MET A 1 -2.25 18.10 -12.61
CA MET A 1 -1.17 17.17 -12.20
C MET A 1 -0.59 17.66 -10.89
N ASN A 2 -1.03 17.08 -9.78
CA ASN A 2 -0.47 17.12 -8.42
C ASN A 2 -1.22 16.04 -7.62
N PHE A 3 -1.13 14.77 -8.06
CA PHE A 3 -1.83 13.67 -7.39
C PHE A 3 -1.13 13.20 -6.12
N LEU A 4 0.11 13.68 -5.91
CA LEU A 4 0.96 13.36 -4.78
C LEU A 4 1.55 14.65 -4.22
N SER A 5 1.20 14.98 -2.99
CA SER A 5 1.78 16.05 -2.18
C SER A 5 2.91 15.51 -1.32
N TRP A 6 3.91 16.34 -1.00
CA TRP A 6 4.97 15.98 -0.06
C TRP A 6 4.42 15.57 1.32
N PHE A 7 3.29 16.13 1.72
CA PHE A 7 2.63 15.81 2.99
C PHE A 7 1.85 14.49 2.98
N ASP A 8 1.57 13.92 1.80
CA ASP A 8 0.84 12.65 1.69
C ASP A 8 1.63 11.45 2.25
N TRP A 9 2.93 11.63 2.49
CA TRP A 9 3.77 10.64 3.18
C TRP A 9 3.29 10.36 4.61
N ILE A 10 2.75 11.37 5.29
CA ILE A 10 2.27 11.25 6.68
C ILE A 10 0.79 10.89 6.68
N THR A 11 0.02 11.62 5.87
CA THR A 11 -1.43 11.48 5.80
C THR A 11 -1.87 11.61 4.35
N PRO A 12 -2.15 10.51 3.64
CA PRO A 12 -2.56 10.61 2.26
C PRO A 12 -3.92 11.28 2.17
N THR A 13 -3.98 12.42 1.48
CA THR A 13 -5.18 13.25 1.32
C THR A 13 -6.07 12.79 0.17
N SER A 14 -5.57 11.85 -0.66
CA SER A 14 -6.32 11.27 -1.77
C SER A 14 -6.31 9.74 -1.75
N GLN A 15 -7.34 9.14 -2.34
CA GLN A 15 -7.42 7.68 -2.53
C GLN A 15 -6.22 7.16 -3.33
N ILE A 16 -5.80 7.92 -4.36
CA ILE A 16 -4.69 7.54 -5.24
C ILE A 16 -3.36 7.58 -4.47
N ALA A 17 -3.12 8.59 -3.64
CA ALA A 17 -1.93 8.67 -2.80
C ALA A 17 -1.86 7.51 -1.80
N SER A 18 -3.00 7.14 -1.21
CA SER A 18 -3.08 6.03 -0.24
C SER A 18 -2.75 4.68 -0.89
N LEU A 19 -3.29 4.41 -2.08
CA LEU A 19 -2.96 3.20 -2.83
C LEU A 19 -1.50 3.18 -3.28
N PHE A 20 -0.96 4.33 -3.69
CA PHE A 20 0.44 4.46 -4.08
C PHE A 20 1.37 4.10 -2.90
N PHE A 21 1.16 4.67 -1.72
CA PHE A 21 1.98 4.34 -0.55
C PHE A 21 1.77 2.91 -0.07
N GLY A 22 0.53 2.39 -0.10
CA GLY A 22 0.27 0.98 0.19
C GLY A 22 1.02 0.02 -0.73
N ALA A 23 1.04 0.30 -2.04
CA ALA A 23 1.82 -0.47 -3.01
C ALA A 23 3.33 -0.33 -2.79
N LEU A 24 3.82 0.88 -2.50
CA LEU A 24 5.23 1.15 -2.23
C LEU A 24 5.73 0.35 -1.02
N PHE A 25 5.01 0.39 0.11
CA PHE A 25 5.37 -0.37 1.30
C PHE A 25 5.26 -1.88 1.08
N THR A 26 4.26 -2.33 0.31
CA THR A 26 4.15 -3.74 -0.08
C THR A 26 5.37 -4.19 -0.89
N LEU A 27 5.86 -3.35 -1.81
CA LEU A 27 7.03 -3.67 -2.62
C LEU A 27 8.30 -3.77 -1.75
N ILE A 28 8.48 -2.84 -0.79
CA ILE A 28 9.57 -2.90 0.18
C ILE A 28 9.50 -4.21 0.98
N LEU A 29 8.32 -4.55 1.53
CA LEU A 29 8.12 -5.79 2.29
C LEU A 29 8.42 -7.03 1.45
N VAL A 30 8.01 -7.06 0.19
CA VAL A 30 8.28 -8.15 -0.75
C VAL A 30 9.78 -8.33 -0.96
N VAL A 31 10.53 -7.24 -1.16
CA VAL A 31 11.99 -7.29 -1.28
C VAL A 31 12.62 -7.79 0.03
N THR A 32 12.18 -7.30 1.18
CA THR A 32 12.69 -7.76 2.48
C THR A 32 12.43 -9.25 2.71
N VAL A 33 11.20 -9.73 2.46
CA VAL A 33 10.83 -11.14 2.61
C VAL A 33 11.56 -12.02 1.61
N TRP A 34 11.82 -11.52 0.40
CA TRP A 34 12.62 -12.23 -0.59
C TRP A 34 14.06 -12.42 -0.12
N LEU A 35 14.69 -11.36 0.40
CA LEU A 35 16.06 -11.40 0.88
C LEU A 35 16.21 -12.33 2.09
N ASP A 36 15.23 -12.35 3.00
CA ASP A 36 15.21 -13.17 4.20
C ASP A 36 14.89 -14.65 3.91
N THR A 37 13.77 -14.92 3.24
CA THR A 37 13.26 -16.30 3.11
C THR A 37 13.76 -17.02 1.86
N ARG A 38 14.07 -16.28 0.78
CA ARG A 38 14.35 -16.80 -0.57
C ARG A 38 13.30 -17.79 -1.12
N LYS A 39 12.09 -17.79 -0.56
CA LYS A 39 10.98 -18.68 -0.96
C LYS A 39 9.96 -17.91 -1.77
N VAL A 40 9.82 -18.26 -3.05
CA VAL A 40 8.90 -17.61 -3.99
C VAL A 40 7.45 -17.65 -3.49
N ARG A 41 7.02 -18.78 -2.89
CA ARG A 41 5.67 -18.92 -2.33
C ARG A 41 5.40 -17.89 -1.23
N THR A 42 6.36 -17.69 -0.32
CA THR A 42 6.22 -16.72 0.77
C THR A 42 6.16 -15.30 0.22
N VAL A 43 7.02 -14.98 -0.75
CA VAL A 43 6.99 -13.66 -1.42
C VAL A 43 5.66 -13.38 -2.10
N LEU A 44 5.12 -14.36 -2.84
CA LEU A 44 3.83 -14.23 -3.52
C LEU A 44 2.69 -13.98 -2.52
N VAL A 45 2.66 -14.72 -1.42
CA VAL A 45 1.65 -14.51 -0.37
C VAL A 45 1.78 -13.11 0.22
N THR A 46 2.99 -12.68 0.58
CA THR A 46 3.23 -11.32 1.10
C THR A 46 2.77 -10.23 0.13
N PHE A 47 3.05 -10.38 -1.17
CA PHE A 47 2.63 -9.41 -2.19
C PHE A 47 1.11 -9.32 -2.31
N VAL A 48 0.44 -10.46 -2.45
CA VAL A 48 -1.02 -10.52 -2.60
C VAL A 48 -1.71 -9.99 -1.34
N THR A 49 -1.25 -10.40 -0.16
CA THR A 49 -1.79 -9.92 1.11
C THR A 49 -1.57 -8.42 1.28
N GLY A 50 -0.38 -7.89 0.95
CA GLY A 50 -0.08 -6.46 1.06
C GLY A 50 -0.95 -5.59 0.15
N ILE A 51 -1.18 -6.02 -1.10
CA ILE A 51 -2.11 -5.35 -2.02
C ILE A 51 -3.55 -5.41 -1.49
N ALA A 52 -4.00 -6.60 -1.07
CA ALA A 52 -5.36 -6.78 -0.57
C ALA A 52 -5.64 -5.90 0.65
N VAL A 53 -4.72 -5.86 1.61
CA VAL A 53 -4.81 -5.01 2.80
C VAL A 53 -4.84 -3.53 2.42
N SER A 54 -4.00 -3.10 1.48
CA SER A 54 -3.98 -1.70 1.01
C SER A 54 -5.31 -1.29 0.37
N ILE A 55 -5.88 -2.15 -0.49
CA ILE A 55 -7.17 -1.89 -1.14
C ILE A 55 -8.29 -1.84 -0.10
N ILE A 56 -8.36 -2.85 0.79
CA ILE A 56 -9.39 -2.92 1.83
C ILE A 56 -9.30 -1.70 2.76
N GLY A 57 -8.09 -1.31 3.17
CA GLY A 57 -7.88 -0.12 3.97
C GLY A 57 -8.42 1.13 3.28
N VAL A 58 -8.07 1.36 2.02
CA VAL A 58 -8.55 2.52 1.26
C VAL A 58 -10.08 2.49 1.10
N LEU A 59 -10.69 1.33 0.85
CA LEU A 59 -12.14 1.21 0.75
C LEU A 59 -12.84 1.55 2.08
N ILE A 60 -12.28 1.09 3.21
CA ILE A 60 -12.78 1.41 4.54
C ILE A 60 -12.69 2.92 4.78
N LEU A 61 -11.52 3.54 4.57
CA LEU A 61 -11.35 4.97 4.75
C LEU A 61 -12.26 5.79 3.83
N SER A 62 -12.47 5.33 2.59
CA SER A 62 -13.42 5.94 1.66
C SER A 62 -14.86 5.82 2.13
N ALA A 63 -15.27 4.69 2.72
CA ALA A 63 -16.61 4.51 3.26
C ALA A 63 -16.90 5.42 4.45
N PHE A 64 -15.86 5.78 5.22
CA PHE A 64 -15.94 6.77 6.29
C PHE A 64 -15.90 8.23 5.81
N GLY A 65 -15.82 8.50 4.50
CA GLY A 65 -15.76 9.85 3.95
C GLY A 65 -14.43 10.56 4.19
N TYR A 66 -13.35 9.81 4.45
CA TYR A 66 -12.03 10.39 4.72
C TYR A 66 -11.45 11.12 3.50
N TYR A 67 -11.71 10.58 2.31
CA TYR A 67 -11.33 11.18 1.03
C TYR A 67 -12.59 11.81 0.40
N THR A 68 -12.99 12.98 0.90
CA THR A 68 -14.04 13.82 0.29
C THR A 68 -13.40 15.00 -0.40
#